data_AF-A0AAD9D6Y0-F1
#
_entry.id   AF-A0AAD9D6Y0-F1
#
_cell.length_a   1.000
_cell.length_b   1.000
_cell.length_c   1.000
_cell.angle_alpha   90.00
_cell.angle_beta   90.00
_cell.angle_gamma   90.00
#
_symmetry.space_group_name_H-M   'P 1'
#
loop_
_entity.id
_entity.type
_entity.pdbx_description
1 polymer ?
#
loop_
_entity_poly.entity_id
_entity_poly.type
_entity_poly.pdbx_seq_one_letter_code
_entity_poly.pdbx_strand_id
1 'polypeptide(L)'
;MSASGGASSKDEISSSRRSSLSANRSPSMVLGPRVSSVKIINPTSLFVPSKLTSEVFSTENPPLDWADAGLLIPHEAIRRQMAMMLQSVNAMSDSPEDKEAWKLTLFSKWYIEYLYESVHEHHDAEEKIYFPWMITKTTIPEKEFGQSHEELMSAMAEIKQCCAEIIKKGGKGCSAQVATLKEKVPKFDVDMRAHLKEEEETVPALLRENFTHEEEGQIVEQILQAGGLGLAKKFLPAVLLAAQEWTTDAFYADFVGSIPPPIKHLVDKYFLPDFENVVMIMRDAPTLASEPKLKRVPCCGIPFCFPCLI
;
A
#
# COMPACT_ATOMS: atom_id res chain seq x y z
N MET A 1 63.96 -51.48 5.87
CA MET A 1 63.80 -51.07 4.46
C MET A 1 62.95 -49.82 4.46
N SER A 2 63.61 -48.66 4.47
CA SER A 2 63.60 -47.69 3.35
C SER A 2 62.26 -46.94 3.30
N ALA A 3 62.12 -45.77 3.95
CA ALA A 3 62.68 -44.45 3.64
C ALA A 3 61.94 -43.68 2.53
N SER A 4 61.85 -42.37 2.76
CA SER A 4 61.46 -41.27 1.86
C SER A 4 59.95 -41.15 1.56
N GLY A 5 59.32 -39.99 1.58
CA GLY A 5 59.78 -38.60 1.54
C GLY A 5 58.68 -37.84 0.80
N GLY A 6 58.16 -36.74 1.31
CA GLY A 6 58.59 -35.42 0.85
C GLY A 6 57.39 -34.49 0.71
N ALA A 7 57.59 -33.24 1.08
CA ALA A 7 56.59 -32.20 1.22
C ALA A 7 56.46 -31.32 -0.04
N SER A 8 55.31 -30.65 -0.14
CA SER A 8 55.09 -29.24 -0.53
C SER A 8 55.67 -28.67 -1.83
N SER A 9 54.78 -28.18 -2.71
CA SER A 9 54.89 -26.91 -3.44
C SER A 9 53.53 -26.60 -4.08
N LYS A 10 52.83 -25.53 -3.66
CA LYS A 10 52.66 -24.26 -4.38
C LYS A 10 52.39 -24.40 -5.88
N ASP A 11 51.17 -24.03 -6.27
CA ASP A 11 50.91 -23.39 -7.56
C ASP A 11 50.03 -22.15 -7.32
N GLU A 12 50.50 -21.07 -7.92
CA GLU A 12 49.97 -19.71 -7.88
C GLU A 12 49.66 -19.33 -9.34
N ILE A 13 48.78 -18.33 -9.50
CA ILE A 13 48.54 -17.52 -10.71
C ILE A 13 47.55 -18.10 -11.74
N SER A 14 46.36 -17.47 -11.79
CA SER A 14 45.91 -16.80 -13.03
C SER A 14 44.72 -15.87 -12.74
N SER A 15 45.02 -14.58 -12.76
CA SER A 15 44.08 -13.46 -12.77
C SER A 15 43.20 -13.46 -14.03
N SER A 16 41.87 -13.43 -13.86
CA SER A 16 40.93 -13.12 -14.93
C SER A 16 40.17 -11.82 -14.65
N ARG A 17 40.58 -10.79 -15.40
CA ARG A 17 39.91 -9.57 -15.84
C ARG A 17 38.55 -9.21 -15.19
N ARG A 18 38.59 -8.16 -14.37
CA ARG A 18 37.49 -7.21 -14.20
C ARG A 18 37.15 -6.58 -15.55
N SER A 19 35.92 -6.76 -16.02
CA SER A 19 35.32 -5.91 -17.05
C SER A 19 34.44 -4.89 -16.35
N SER A 20 34.90 -3.64 -16.37
CA SER A 20 34.13 -2.47 -15.96
C SER A 20 33.13 -2.14 -17.07
N LEU A 21 31.94 -2.70 -17.00
CA LEU A 21 30.79 -2.19 -17.75
C LEU A 21 30.26 -0.97 -17.00
N SER A 22 30.73 0.19 -17.46
CA SER A 22 30.09 1.48 -17.22
C SER A 22 28.65 1.39 -17.72
N ALA A 23 27.71 1.25 -16.77
CA ALA A 23 26.31 1.45 -17.06
C ALA A 23 26.10 2.93 -17.38
N ASN A 24 25.92 3.23 -18.66
CA ASN A 24 25.34 4.48 -19.14
C ASN A 24 24.03 4.70 -18.39
N ARG A 25 24.06 5.55 -17.35
CA ARG A 25 22.86 6.08 -16.74
C ARG A 25 22.20 6.96 -17.80
N SER A 26 21.09 6.47 -18.36
CA SER A 26 20.12 7.29 -19.07
C SER A 26 19.80 8.52 -18.21
N PRO A 27 19.62 9.71 -18.82
CA PRO A 27 19.26 10.90 -18.08
C PRO A 27 17.95 10.64 -17.35
N SER A 28 18.03 10.54 -16.02
CA SER A 28 16.87 10.51 -15.15
C SER A 28 16.07 11.77 -15.42
N MET A 29 14.86 11.64 -15.96
CA MET A 29 13.91 12.73 -15.94
C MET A 29 13.55 12.96 -14.48
N VAL A 30 14.17 13.97 -13.88
CA VAL A 30 13.78 14.48 -12.55
C VAL A 30 12.40 15.10 -12.73
N LEU A 31 11.37 14.26 -12.57
CA LEU A 31 9.99 14.68 -12.41
C LEU A 31 9.74 14.84 -10.92
N GLY A 32 9.65 16.08 -10.44
CA GLY A 32 9.11 16.34 -9.10
C GLY A 32 9.45 17.71 -8.54
N PRO A 33 8.44 18.46 -8.08
CA PRO A 33 8.62 19.25 -6.87
C PRO A 33 7.73 18.76 -5.72
N ARG A 34 8.26 19.08 -4.55
CA ARG A 34 8.08 18.63 -3.17
C ARG A 34 6.65 18.49 -2.61
N VAL A 35 6.35 17.31 -2.07
CA VAL A 35 5.29 17.12 -1.06
C VAL A 35 5.58 17.93 0.22
N SER A 36 6.86 18.24 0.51
CA SER A 36 7.26 19.16 1.59
C SER A 36 6.88 20.64 1.39
N SER A 37 6.11 20.97 0.34
CA SER A 37 5.60 22.33 0.12
C SER A 37 4.23 22.59 0.75
N VAL A 38 3.60 21.58 1.38
CA VAL A 38 2.43 21.80 2.23
C VAL A 38 2.88 22.59 3.46
N LYS A 39 2.76 23.92 3.39
CA LYS A 39 2.86 24.73 4.59
C LYS A 39 1.64 24.41 5.42
N ILE A 40 1.82 23.62 6.48
CA ILE A 40 0.83 23.46 7.53
C ILE A 40 0.75 24.79 8.27
N ILE A 41 -0.12 25.69 7.82
CA ILE A 41 -0.19 27.08 8.34
C ILE A 41 -0.99 27.15 9.65
N ASN A 42 -1.72 26.09 10.04
CA ASN A 42 -2.39 26.06 11.35
C ASN A 42 -2.75 24.63 11.82
N PRO A 43 -2.10 24.08 12.87
CA PRO A 43 -2.23 22.66 13.24
C PRO A 43 -3.58 22.26 13.86
N THR A 44 -4.31 23.17 14.51
CA THR A 44 -5.49 22.81 15.32
C THR A 44 -6.82 22.65 14.55
N SER A 45 -6.84 22.76 13.22
CA SER A 45 -8.09 22.59 12.44
C SER A 45 -7.96 21.82 11.12
N LEU A 46 -6.93 20.97 10.96
CA LEU A 46 -6.70 20.30 9.67
C LEU A 46 -7.57 19.05 9.49
N PHE A 47 -7.97 18.42 10.60
CA PHE A 47 -8.61 17.12 10.62
C PHE A 47 -10.01 17.20 11.23
N VAL A 48 -10.80 16.16 10.98
CA VAL A 48 -12.12 15.93 11.57
C VAL A 48 -12.01 14.67 12.43
N PRO A 49 -11.49 14.75 13.68
CA PRO A 49 -11.11 13.55 14.44
C PRO A 49 -12.27 12.59 14.70
N SER A 50 -13.51 13.08 14.75
CA SER A 50 -14.70 12.24 14.91
C SER A 50 -14.97 11.29 13.73
N LYS A 51 -14.25 11.45 12.62
CA LYS A 51 -14.35 10.59 11.43
C LYS A 51 -13.11 9.72 11.22
N LEU A 52 -12.08 9.85 12.06
CA LEU A 52 -10.91 8.98 12.00
C LEU A 52 -11.28 7.55 12.39
N THR A 53 -10.56 6.59 11.80
CA THR A 53 -10.64 5.17 12.14
C THR A 53 -9.42 4.68 12.94
N SER A 54 -8.39 5.53 13.08
CA SER A 54 -7.28 5.32 14.00
C SER A 54 -7.75 5.16 15.45
N GLU A 55 -7.04 4.30 16.19
CA GLU A 55 -7.24 4.10 17.64
C GLU A 55 -6.33 4.99 18.50
N VAL A 56 -5.38 5.71 17.87
CA VAL A 56 -4.42 6.60 18.53
C VAL A 56 -4.98 8.02 18.60
N PHE A 57 -5.63 8.46 17.52
CA PHE A 57 -6.14 9.82 17.38
C PHE A 57 -7.64 9.90 17.66
N SER A 58 -8.04 10.91 18.42
CA SER A 58 -9.44 11.15 18.81
C SER A 58 -9.77 12.65 18.86
N THR A 59 -10.96 13.01 19.32
CA THR A 59 -11.30 14.44 19.52
C THR A 59 -10.47 15.05 20.66
N GLU A 60 -10.14 14.25 21.67
CA GLU A 60 -9.32 14.61 22.82
C GLU A 60 -7.82 14.55 22.52
N ASN A 61 -7.42 13.74 21.53
CA ASN A 61 -6.05 13.61 21.04
C ASN A 61 -6.02 13.72 19.50
N PRO A 62 -6.27 14.91 18.91
CA PRO A 62 -6.30 15.05 17.46
C PRO A 62 -4.89 14.94 16.87
N PRO A 63 -4.76 14.53 15.59
CA PRO A 63 -3.49 14.65 14.90
C PRO A 63 -3.10 16.13 14.79
N LEU A 64 -1.83 16.44 14.97
CA LEU A 64 -1.34 17.81 15.17
C LEU A 64 -0.54 18.34 13.99
N ASP A 65 0.30 17.52 13.38
CA ASP A 65 1.31 17.99 12.44
C ASP A 65 1.67 16.95 11.36
N TRP A 66 2.72 17.25 10.60
CA TRP A 66 3.23 16.42 9.52
C TRP A 66 3.61 15.01 9.98
N ALA A 67 4.13 14.87 11.21
CA ALA A 67 4.61 13.59 11.72
C ALA A 67 3.45 12.62 11.98
N ASP A 68 2.30 13.12 12.44
CA ASP A 68 1.09 12.29 12.53
C ASP A 68 0.54 11.99 11.14
N ALA A 69 0.47 12.99 10.26
CA ALA A 69 -0.13 12.87 8.95
C ALA A 69 0.61 11.88 8.03
N GLY A 70 1.93 11.76 8.15
CA GLY A 70 2.79 10.94 7.29
C GLY A 70 2.33 9.50 7.16
N LEU A 71 2.08 8.83 8.30
CA LEU A 71 1.52 7.46 8.32
C LEU A 71 -0.01 7.43 8.36
N LEU A 72 -0.64 8.40 9.03
CA LEU A 72 -2.09 8.39 9.19
C LEU A 72 -2.84 8.42 7.86
N ILE A 73 -2.33 9.16 6.86
CA ILE A 73 -2.97 9.27 5.54
C ILE A 73 -3.11 7.92 4.83
N PRO A 74 -2.02 7.15 4.57
CA PRO A 74 -2.16 5.82 4.00
C PRO A 74 -2.88 4.85 4.94
N HIS A 75 -2.71 4.95 6.26
CA HIS A 75 -3.34 4.03 7.22
C HIS A 75 -4.86 4.15 7.26
N GLU A 76 -5.40 5.37 7.16
CA GLU A 76 -6.85 5.58 7.03
C GLU A 76 -7.41 4.93 5.77
N ALA A 77 -6.66 4.96 4.66
CA ALA A 77 -7.04 4.27 3.43
C ALA A 77 -7.10 2.75 3.64
N ILE A 78 -6.08 2.17 4.28
CA ILE A 78 -6.01 0.74 4.59
C ILE A 78 -7.17 0.33 5.49
N ARG A 79 -7.36 1.00 6.64
CA ARG A 79 -8.44 0.69 7.60
C ARG A 79 -9.83 0.72 6.96
N ARG A 80 -10.09 1.70 6.08
CA ARG A 80 -11.37 1.83 5.39
C ARG A 80 -11.57 0.72 4.37
N GLN A 81 -10.55 0.36 3.59
CA GLN A 81 -10.65 -0.77 2.67
C GLN A 81 -10.84 -2.10 3.43
N MET A 82 -10.20 -2.29 4.58
CA MET A 82 -10.41 -3.47 5.44
C MET A 82 -11.82 -3.52 6.02
N ALA A 83 -12.37 -2.40 6.48
CA ALA A 83 -13.76 -2.35 6.96
C ALA A 83 -14.75 -2.79 5.86
N MET A 84 -14.53 -2.36 4.62
CA MET A 84 -15.34 -2.79 3.48
C MET A 84 -15.08 -4.26 3.09
N MET A 85 -13.85 -4.75 3.24
CA MET A 85 -13.50 -6.16 3.07
C MET A 85 -14.30 -7.04 4.03
N LEU A 86 -14.36 -6.67 5.31
CA LEU A 86 -15.12 -7.38 6.33
C LEU A 86 -16.60 -7.44 5.99
N GLN A 87 -17.20 -6.31 5.60
CA GLN A 87 -18.60 -6.25 5.18
C GLN A 87 -18.86 -7.19 4.00
N SER A 88 -17.97 -7.19 3.01
CA SER A 88 -18.07 -8.01 1.81
C SER A 88 -17.96 -9.51 2.13
N VAL A 89 -17.00 -9.91 2.96
CA VAL A 89 -16.83 -11.30 3.39
C VAL A 89 -18.02 -11.78 4.23
N ASN A 90 -18.54 -10.94 5.12
CA ASN A 90 -19.73 -11.26 5.92
C ASN A 90 -20.98 -11.43 5.05
N ALA A 91 -21.09 -10.71 3.94
CA ALA A 91 -22.20 -10.82 3.00
C ALA A 91 -22.14 -12.06 2.09
N MET A 92 -21.01 -12.79 2.04
CA MET A 92 -20.91 -14.01 1.24
C MET A 92 -21.79 -15.12 1.81
N SER A 93 -22.53 -15.83 0.95
CA SER A 93 -23.25 -17.05 1.33
C SER A 93 -22.25 -18.16 1.69
N ASP A 94 -22.51 -18.91 2.77
CA ASP A 94 -21.70 -20.09 3.15
C ASP A 94 -21.78 -21.22 2.12
N SER A 95 -22.84 -21.20 1.31
CA SER A 95 -23.08 -22.14 0.21
C SER A 95 -23.50 -21.36 -1.03
N PRO A 96 -22.53 -20.67 -1.68
CA PRO A 96 -22.82 -19.81 -2.82
C PRO A 96 -23.29 -20.65 -4.00
N GLU A 97 -24.42 -20.25 -4.59
CA GLU A 97 -24.92 -20.89 -5.81
C GLU A 97 -24.08 -20.48 -7.04
N ASP A 98 -24.09 -21.30 -8.09
CA ASP A 98 -23.37 -21.00 -9.35
C ASP A 98 -23.76 -19.63 -9.96
N LYS A 99 -25.01 -19.18 -9.76
CA LYS A 99 -25.48 -17.86 -10.22
C LYS A 99 -24.85 -16.68 -9.46
N GLU A 100 -24.24 -16.95 -8.31
CA GLU A 100 -23.55 -15.97 -7.47
C GLU A 100 -22.03 -16.03 -7.60
N ALA A 101 -21.50 -16.92 -8.46
CA ALA A 101 -20.06 -17.12 -8.64
C ALA A 101 -19.31 -15.85 -9.05
N TRP A 102 -19.98 -14.92 -9.73
CA TRP A 102 -19.43 -13.60 -10.08
C TRP A 102 -19.08 -12.78 -8.82
N LYS A 103 -19.85 -12.88 -7.72
CA LYS A 103 -19.58 -12.14 -6.48
C LYS A 103 -18.21 -12.48 -5.93
N LEU A 104 -17.92 -13.78 -5.82
CA LEU A 104 -16.66 -14.29 -5.32
C LEU A 104 -15.52 -13.96 -6.27
N THR A 105 -15.73 -14.13 -7.58
CA THR A 105 -14.71 -13.84 -8.58
C THR A 105 -14.30 -12.37 -8.59
N LEU A 106 -15.26 -11.45 -8.52
CA LEU A 106 -14.98 -10.01 -8.51
C LEU A 106 -14.28 -9.59 -7.21
N PHE A 107 -14.77 -10.04 -6.05
CA PHE A 107 -14.11 -9.77 -4.77
C PHE A 107 -12.68 -10.29 -4.74
N SER A 108 -12.45 -11.53 -5.17
CA SER A 108 -11.11 -12.12 -5.18
C SER A 108 -10.15 -11.39 -6.12
N LYS A 109 -10.63 -10.92 -7.28
CA LYS A 109 -9.83 -10.07 -8.16
C LYS A 109 -9.50 -8.73 -7.51
N TRP A 110 -10.47 -8.10 -6.84
CA TRP A 110 -10.22 -6.86 -6.11
C TRP A 110 -9.15 -7.04 -5.03
N TYR A 111 -9.26 -8.10 -4.23
CA TYR A 111 -8.28 -8.39 -3.18
C TYR A 111 -6.87 -8.53 -3.76
N ILE A 112 -6.70 -9.34 -4.80
CA ILE A 112 -5.37 -9.61 -5.37
C ILE A 112 -4.81 -8.41 -6.13
N GLU A 113 -5.62 -7.77 -6.98
CA GLU A 113 -5.12 -6.74 -7.91
C GLU A 113 -4.94 -5.37 -7.24
N TYR A 114 -5.68 -5.10 -6.16
CA TYR A 114 -5.72 -3.78 -5.51
C TYR A 114 -5.30 -3.83 -4.04
N LEU A 115 -6.06 -4.51 -3.16
CA LEU A 115 -5.79 -4.42 -1.72
C LEU A 115 -4.43 -5.03 -1.37
N TYR A 116 -4.19 -6.27 -1.80
CA TYR A 116 -2.94 -6.98 -1.54
C TYR A 116 -1.75 -6.15 -2.02
N GLU A 117 -1.77 -5.71 -3.27
CA GLU A 117 -0.68 -4.95 -3.88
C GLU A 117 -0.47 -3.59 -3.19
N SER A 118 -1.55 -2.88 -2.85
CA SER A 118 -1.44 -1.56 -2.21
C SER A 118 -0.82 -1.65 -0.81
N VAL A 119 -1.27 -2.63 -0.01
CA VAL A 119 -0.76 -2.83 1.35
C VAL A 119 0.68 -3.37 1.31
N HIS A 120 0.99 -4.28 0.39
CA HIS A 120 2.35 -4.82 0.26
C HIS A 120 3.36 -3.75 -0.17
N GLU A 121 2.98 -2.87 -1.11
CA GLU A 121 3.84 -1.77 -1.57
C GLU A 121 3.98 -0.67 -0.50
N HIS A 122 2.93 -0.42 0.31
CA HIS A 122 3.00 0.47 1.48
C HIS A 122 4.07 -0.02 2.46
N HIS A 123 3.99 -1.28 2.88
CA HIS A 123 4.98 -1.84 3.81
C HIS A 123 6.37 -2.02 3.19
N ASP A 124 6.46 -2.36 1.90
CA ASP A 124 7.74 -2.39 1.19
C ASP A 124 8.42 -1.01 1.20
N ALA A 125 7.65 0.08 1.05
CA ALA A 125 8.18 1.43 1.14
C ALA A 125 8.69 1.75 2.56
N GLU A 126 7.97 1.31 3.58
CA GLU A 126 8.39 1.44 4.97
C GLU A 126 9.70 0.71 5.25
N GLU A 127 9.78 -0.57 4.93
CA GLU A 127 10.93 -1.43 5.23
C GLU A 127 12.18 -1.09 4.40
N LYS A 128 12.00 -0.70 3.13
CA LYS A 128 13.12 -0.53 2.20
C LYS A 128 13.59 0.91 2.11
N ILE A 129 12.75 1.87 2.50
CA ILE A 129 13.03 3.30 2.34
C ILE A 129 12.84 4.06 3.65
N TYR A 130 11.64 4.01 4.25
CA TYR A 130 11.27 4.89 5.36
C TYR A 130 12.02 4.57 6.66
N PHE A 131 11.93 3.33 7.16
CA PHE A 131 12.60 2.91 8.39
C PHE A 131 14.12 2.88 8.26
N PRO A 132 14.73 2.43 7.15
CA PRO A 132 16.16 2.59 6.93
C PRO A 132 16.63 4.05 7.02
N TRP A 133 15.85 5.00 6.51
CA TRP A 133 16.16 6.43 6.68
C TRP A 133 16.03 6.87 8.14
N MET A 134 14.98 6.45 8.85
CA MET A 134 14.80 6.78 10.27
C MET A 134 15.96 6.28 11.14
N ILE A 135 16.47 5.07 10.88
CA ILE A 135 17.60 4.48 11.62
C ILE A 135 18.89 5.31 11.50
N THR A 136 18.98 6.23 10.52
CA THR A 136 20.15 7.11 10.40
C THR A 136 20.29 8.13 11.54
N LYS A 137 19.20 8.43 12.27
CA LYS A 137 19.21 9.40 13.38
C LYS A 137 18.54 8.92 14.66
N THR A 138 17.77 7.84 14.64
CA THR A 138 17.10 7.32 15.82
C THR A 138 17.16 5.80 15.89
N THR A 139 16.89 5.23 17.07
CA THR A 139 16.73 3.79 17.24
C THR A 139 15.26 3.45 17.19
N ILE A 140 14.90 2.59 16.26
CA ILE A 140 13.56 2.04 16.17
C ILE A 140 13.49 0.79 17.05
N PRO A 141 12.52 0.67 17.99
CA PRO A 141 12.45 -0.51 18.86
C PRO A 141 12.24 -1.80 18.04
N GLU A 142 13.09 -2.81 18.23
CA GLU A 142 13.06 -4.08 17.46
C GLU A 142 11.71 -4.80 17.51
N LYS A 143 10.97 -4.63 18.61
CA LYS A 143 9.66 -5.25 18.83
C LYS A 143 8.60 -4.77 17.84
N GLU A 144 8.74 -3.55 17.33
CA GLU A 144 7.66 -2.84 16.64
C GLU A 144 7.61 -3.17 15.14
N PHE A 145 8.67 -3.77 14.57
CA PHE A 145 8.80 -3.94 13.10
C PHE A 145 9.16 -5.34 12.62
N GLY A 146 9.55 -6.25 13.53
CA GLY A 146 10.10 -7.56 13.12
C GLY A 146 9.04 -8.66 12.95
N GLN A 147 8.53 -9.19 14.07
CA GLN A 147 7.75 -10.44 14.06
C GLN A 147 6.27 -10.23 13.70
N SER A 148 5.69 -9.09 14.09
CA SER A 148 4.30 -8.76 13.76
C SER A 148 4.09 -8.62 12.24
N HIS A 149 5.08 -8.06 11.55
CA HIS A 149 4.99 -7.81 10.12
C HIS A 149 5.12 -9.07 9.27
N GLU A 150 6.05 -9.98 9.58
CA GLU A 150 6.17 -11.27 8.87
C GLU A 150 4.89 -12.11 8.98
N GLU A 151 4.27 -12.15 10.17
CA GLU A 151 3.01 -12.86 10.40
C GLU A 151 1.86 -12.23 9.60
N LEU A 152 1.81 -10.90 9.53
CA LEU A 152 0.83 -10.13 8.78
C LEU A 152 0.94 -10.38 7.27
N MET A 153 2.16 -10.35 6.73
CA MET A 153 2.42 -10.63 5.31
C MET A 153 2.09 -12.09 4.95
N SER A 154 2.37 -13.02 5.87
CA SER A 154 1.96 -14.42 5.72
C SER A 154 0.43 -14.56 5.65
N ALA A 155 -0.31 -13.89 6.55
CA ALA A 155 -1.77 -13.90 6.53
C ALA A 155 -2.35 -13.34 5.21
N MET A 156 -1.75 -12.27 4.68
CA MET A 156 -2.13 -11.73 3.37
C MET A 156 -1.85 -12.71 2.23
N ALA A 157 -0.71 -13.41 2.26
CA ALA A 157 -0.37 -14.41 1.26
C ALA A 157 -1.36 -15.60 1.26
N GLU A 158 -1.79 -16.04 2.44
CA GLU A 158 -2.82 -17.08 2.57
C GLU A 158 -4.17 -16.64 1.97
N ILE A 159 -4.62 -15.42 2.27
CA ILE A 159 -5.86 -14.88 1.70
C ILE A 159 -5.74 -14.71 0.18
N LYS A 160 -4.58 -14.27 -0.32
CA LYS A 160 -4.27 -14.18 -1.76
C LYS A 160 -4.37 -15.54 -2.42
N GLN A 161 -3.79 -16.59 -1.83
CA GLN A 161 -3.85 -17.94 -2.36
C GLN A 161 -5.29 -18.46 -2.41
N CYS A 162 -6.07 -18.22 -1.35
CA CYS A 162 -7.51 -18.53 -1.31
C CYS A 162 -8.27 -17.84 -2.46
N CYS A 163 -8.04 -16.54 -2.65
CA CYS A 163 -8.63 -15.76 -3.74
C CYS A 163 -8.20 -16.26 -5.13
N ALA A 164 -6.95 -16.67 -5.31
CA ALA A 164 -6.47 -17.20 -6.58
C ALA A 164 -7.19 -18.49 -6.98
N GLU A 165 -7.45 -19.39 -6.01
CA GLU A 165 -8.23 -20.60 -6.25
C GLU A 165 -9.70 -20.31 -6.56
N ILE A 166 -10.31 -19.28 -5.95
CA ILE A 166 -11.65 -18.81 -6.32
C ILE A 166 -11.68 -18.36 -7.79
N ILE A 167 -10.71 -17.53 -8.21
CA ILE A 167 -10.63 -17.03 -9.58
C ILE A 167 -10.45 -18.18 -10.57
N LYS A 168 -9.57 -19.14 -10.26
CA LYS A 168 -9.32 -20.33 -11.09
C LYS A 168 -10.57 -21.18 -11.31
N LYS A 169 -11.45 -21.27 -10.30
CA LYS A 169 -12.74 -21.97 -10.37
C LYS A 169 -13.86 -21.11 -10.98
N GLY A 170 -13.59 -19.85 -11.31
CA GLY A 170 -14.61 -18.89 -11.73
C GLY A 170 -15.70 -18.69 -10.67
N GLY A 171 -15.34 -18.81 -9.39
CA GLY A 171 -16.24 -18.66 -8.25
C GLY A 171 -17.21 -19.83 -7.98
N LYS A 172 -17.15 -20.91 -8.78
CA LYS A 172 -18.07 -22.05 -8.64
C LYS A 172 -17.55 -23.09 -7.65
N GLY A 173 -18.45 -23.64 -6.82
CA GLY A 173 -18.09 -24.67 -5.84
C GLY A 173 -17.03 -24.21 -4.85
N CYS A 174 -17.10 -22.94 -4.43
CA CYS A 174 -16.11 -22.27 -3.59
C CYS A 174 -16.47 -22.21 -2.09
N SER A 175 -17.41 -23.03 -1.61
CA SER A 175 -17.86 -22.99 -0.20
C SER A 175 -16.71 -23.13 0.80
N ALA A 176 -15.73 -23.99 0.52
CA ALA A 176 -14.54 -24.13 1.37
C ALA A 176 -13.69 -22.86 1.40
N GLN A 177 -13.49 -22.21 0.25
CA GLN A 177 -12.75 -20.95 0.16
C GLN A 177 -13.51 -19.82 0.88
N VAL A 178 -14.84 -19.77 0.78
CA VAL A 178 -15.65 -18.80 1.54
C VAL A 178 -15.48 -19.01 3.04
N ALA A 179 -15.52 -20.26 3.52
CA ALA A 179 -15.27 -20.56 4.92
C ALA A 179 -13.88 -20.08 5.37
N THR A 180 -12.84 -20.31 4.56
CA THR A 180 -11.49 -19.78 4.83
C THR A 180 -11.45 -18.26 4.87
N LEU A 181 -12.09 -17.56 3.92
CA LEU A 181 -12.14 -16.09 3.94
C LEU A 181 -12.84 -15.58 5.20
N LYS A 182 -13.99 -16.17 5.58
CA LYS A 182 -14.73 -15.80 6.79
C LYS A 182 -13.97 -16.04 8.08
N GLU A 183 -13.07 -17.03 8.12
CA GLU A 183 -12.20 -17.28 9.25
C GLU A 183 -11.02 -16.30 9.29
N LYS A 184 -10.33 -16.11 8.16
CA LYS A 184 -9.03 -15.42 8.11
C LYS A 184 -9.15 -13.90 8.06
N VAL A 185 -10.12 -13.37 7.33
CA VAL A 185 -10.27 -11.92 7.15
C VAL A 185 -10.55 -11.16 8.46
N PRO A 186 -11.42 -11.64 9.37
CA PRO A 186 -11.61 -11.00 10.67
C PRO A 186 -10.34 -10.96 11.52
N LYS A 187 -9.57 -12.05 11.53
CA LYS A 187 -8.29 -12.09 12.25
C LYS A 187 -7.29 -11.11 11.63
N PHE A 188 -7.17 -11.09 10.30
CA PHE A 188 -6.30 -10.17 9.60
C PHE A 188 -6.64 -8.69 9.86
N ASP A 189 -7.92 -8.30 9.90
CA ASP A 189 -8.30 -6.92 10.23
C ASP A 189 -7.87 -6.53 11.65
N VAL A 190 -8.03 -7.42 12.64
CA VAL A 190 -7.58 -7.18 14.02
C VAL A 190 -6.06 -7.01 14.08
N ASP A 191 -5.32 -7.94 13.46
CA ASP A 191 -3.86 -7.94 13.49
C ASP A 191 -3.28 -6.71 12.76
N MET A 192 -3.84 -6.35 11.60
CA MET A 192 -3.46 -5.13 10.87
C MET A 192 -3.76 -3.86 11.67
N ARG A 193 -4.93 -3.76 12.33
CA ARG A 193 -5.25 -2.59 13.16
C ARG A 193 -4.27 -2.40 14.31
N ALA A 194 -3.90 -3.50 14.97
CA ALA A 194 -2.92 -3.47 16.04
C ALA A 194 -1.55 -3.00 15.53
N HIS A 195 -1.11 -3.50 14.37
CA HIS A 195 0.13 -3.08 13.72
C HIS A 195 0.12 -1.59 13.34
N LEU A 196 -0.90 -1.11 12.63
CA LEU A 196 -0.99 0.32 12.26
C LEU A 196 -1.07 1.24 13.47
N LYS A 197 -1.67 0.77 14.57
CA LYS A 197 -1.72 1.50 15.85
C LYS A 197 -0.34 1.63 16.47
N GLU A 198 0.41 0.53 16.54
CA GLU A 198 1.77 0.49 17.07
C GLU A 198 2.69 1.51 16.35
N GLU A 199 2.62 1.53 15.01
CA GLU A 199 3.37 2.51 14.21
C GLU A 199 2.93 3.95 14.48
N GLU A 200 1.63 4.21 14.60
CA GLU A 200 1.08 5.55 14.90
C GLU A 200 1.39 6.04 16.32
N GLU A 201 1.60 5.13 17.29
CA GLU A 201 2.03 5.48 18.65
C GLU A 201 3.53 5.84 18.70
N THR A 202 4.35 5.14 17.90
CA THR A 202 5.81 5.20 18.01
C THR A 202 6.45 6.17 16.99
N VAL A 203 6.10 6.05 15.71
CA VAL A 203 6.81 6.73 14.62
C VAL A 203 6.67 8.25 14.69
N PRO A 204 5.49 8.85 14.92
CA PRO A 204 5.35 10.30 14.97
C PRO A 204 6.20 10.97 16.05
N ALA A 205 6.37 10.34 17.22
CA ALA A 205 7.23 10.85 18.29
C ALA A 205 8.70 10.87 17.84
N LEU A 206 9.18 9.76 17.26
CA LEU A 206 10.54 9.66 16.75
C LEU A 206 10.83 10.67 15.63
N LEU A 207 9.85 10.90 14.74
CA LEU A 207 9.94 11.90 13.67
C LEU A 207 10.12 13.30 14.24
N ARG A 208 9.27 13.71 15.19
CA ARG A 208 9.35 15.05 15.81
C ARG A 208 10.66 15.29 16.55
N GLU A 209 11.19 14.27 17.22
CA GLU A 209 12.40 14.39 18.02
C GLU A 209 13.68 14.47 17.17
N ASN A 210 13.70 13.83 16.00
CA ASN A 210 14.94 13.57 15.27
C ASN A 210 14.98 14.12 13.83
N PHE A 211 13.84 14.52 13.28
CA PHE A 211 13.70 14.89 11.87
C PHE A 211 12.93 16.19 11.67
N THR A 212 13.15 16.82 10.53
CA THR A 212 12.38 17.96 10.05
C THR A 212 11.36 17.54 9.02
N HIS A 213 10.29 18.32 8.88
CA HIS A 213 9.28 18.11 7.85
C HIS A 213 9.89 18.12 6.43
N GLU A 214 10.90 18.96 6.19
CA GLU A 214 11.58 19.03 4.89
C GLU A 214 12.39 17.77 4.57
N GLU A 215 12.93 17.09 5.59
CA GLU A 215 13.65 15.82 5.42
C GLU A 215 12.68 14.68 5.13
N GLU A 216 11.60 14.58 5.92
CA GLU A 216 10.56 13.56 5.71
C GLU A 216 9.94 13.70 4.31
N GLY A 217 9.58 14.91 3.90
CA GLY A 217 8.99 15.11 2.57
C GLY A 217 9.92 14.77 1.40
N GLN A 218 11.24 14.76 1.57
CA GLN A 218 12.17 14.24 0.55
C GLN A 218 12.13 12.72 0.46
N ILE A 219 11.92 12.04 1.58
CA ILE A 219 11.81 10.58 1.64
C ILE A 219 10.45 10.13 1.12
N VAL A 220 9.39 10.83 1.47
CA VAL A 220 8.05 10.61 0.88
C VAL A 220 8.10 10.76 -0.64
N GLU A 221 8.81 11.77 -1.16
CA GLU A 221 9.02 11.91 -2.61
C GLU A 221 9.77 10.71 -3.23
N GLN A 222 10.78 10.16 -2.54
CA GLN A 222 11.47 8.94 -2.99
C GLN A 222 10.55 7.72 -2.99
N ILE A 223 9.70 7.55 -1.97
CA ILE A 223 8.70 6.49 -1.89
C ILE A 223 7.72 6.56 -3.07
N LEU A 224 7.18 7.76 -3.34
CA LEU A 224 6.27 7.97 -4.45
C LEU A 224 6.92 7.68 -5.81
N GLN A 225 8.20 8.03 -5.98
CA GLN A 225 8.96 7.71 -7.18
C GLN A 225 9.22 6.20 -7.33
N ALA A 226 9.50 5.50 -6.22
CA ALA A 226 9.76 4.06 -6.22
C ALA A 226 8.51 3.24 -6.59
N GLY A 227 7.34 3.57 -6.02
CA GLY A 227 6.08 2.88 -6.34
C GLY A 227 5.54 3.20 -7.75
N GLY A 228 5.94 4.35 -8.30
CA GLY A 228 5.63 4.75 -9.66
C GLY A 228 4.13 4.82 -9.98
N LEU A 229 3.81 4.75 -11.27
CA LEU A 229 2.42 4.88 -11.75
C LEU A 229 1.54 3.66 -11.41
N GLY A 230 2.14 2.49 -11.17
CA GLY A 230 1.41 1.28 -10.80
C GLY A 230 0.75 1.44 -9.42
N LEU A 231 1.53 1.84 -8.41
CA LEU A 231 1.02 2.12 -7.08
C LEU A 231 0.05 3.31 -7.09
N ALA A 232 0.37 4.38 -7.82
CA ALA A 232 -0.50 5.54 -7.94
C ALA A 232 -1.88 5.18 -8.54
N LYS A 233 -1.95 4.24 -9.49
CA LYS A 233 -3.22 3.77 -10.06
C LYS A 233 -4.04 2.94 -9.07
N LYS A 234 -3.39 2.10 -8.26
CA LYS A 234 -4.05 1.13 -7.37
C LYS A 234 -4.44 1.72 -6.01
N PHE A 235 -3.57 2.54 -5.41
CA PHE A 235 -3.71 2.95 -4.02
C PHE A 235 -4.13 4.41 -3.84
N LEU A 236 -3.60 5.34 -4.65
CA LEU A 236 -3.88 6.77 -4.50
C LEU A 236 -5.39 7.11 -4.53
N PRO A 237 -6.25 6.47 -5.36
CA PRO A 237 -7.69 6.72 -5.28
C PRO A 237 -8.30 6.37 -3.92
N ALA A 238 -7.86 5.27 -3.29
CA ALA A 238 -8.31 4.89 -1.95
C ALA A 238 -7.86 5.92 -0.91
N VAL A 239 -6.62 6.41 -1.02
CA VAL A 239 -6.07 7.47 -0.16
C VAL A 239 -6.87 8.76 -0.29
N LEU A 240 -7.21 9.17 -1.52
CA LEU A 240 -7.96 10.39 -1.77
C LEU A 240 -9.39 10.32 -1.24
N LEU A 241 -10.08 9.20 -1.46
CA LEU A 241 -11.42 9.01 -0.93
C LEU A 241 -11.41 8.96 0.60
N ALA A 242 -10.44 8.27 1.19
CA ALA A 242 -10.27 8.24 2.64
C ALA A 242 -10.02 9.66 3.19
N ALA A 243 -9.02 10.37 2.69
CA ALA A 243 -8.66 11.72 3.12
C ALA A 243 -9.86 12.69 3.04
N GLN A 244 -10.66 12.60 1.98
CA GLN A 244 -11.86 13.44 1.83
C GLN A 244 -12.86 13.24 2.98
N GLU A 245 -12.90 12.07 3.59
CA GLU A 245 -13.84 11.80 4.68
C GLU A 245 -13.39 12.43 6.00
N TRP A 246 -12.13 12.27 6.40
CA TRP A 246 -11.65 12.61 7.75
C TRP A 246 -10.78 13.87 7.84
N THR A 247 -10.46 14.51 6.72
CA THR A 247 -9.76 15.80 6.70
C THR A 247 -10.75 16.95 6.50
N THR A 248 -10.32 18.17 6.81
CA THR A 248 -11.10 19.38 6.45
C THR A 248 -11.00 19.69 4.97
N ASP A 249 -11.98 20.41 4.42
CA ASP A 249 -11.97 20.82 3.01
C ASP A 249 -10.68 21.58 2.62
N ALA A 250 -10.16 22.40 3.54
CA ALA A 250 -8.92 23.15 3.33
C ALA A 250 -7.71 22.22 3.23
N PHE A 251 -7.56 21.29 4.18
CA PHE A 251 -6.47 20.32 4.14
C PHE A 251 -6.58 19.41 2.91
N TYR A 252 -7.79 18.93 2.59
CA TYR A 252 -8.01 18.10 1.41
C TYR A 252 -7.64 18.82 0.12
N ALA A 253 -8.02 20.10 -0.02
CA ALA A 253 -7.66 20.92 -1.18
C ALA A 253 -6.14 21.11 -1.29
N ASP A 254 -5.45 21.36 -0.18
CA ASP A 254 -3.99 21.49 -0.15
C ASP A 254 -3.30 20.15 -0.48
N PHE A 255 -3.79 19.04 0.09
CA PHE A 255 -3.28 17.69 -0.19
C PHE A 255 -3.43 17.34 -1.68
N VAL A 256 -4.61 17.55 -2.26
CA VAL A 256 -4.86 17.36 -3.70
C VAL A 256 -4.03 18.32 -4.55
N GLY A 257 -3.82 19.55 -4.08
CA GLY A 257 -2.98 20.56 -4.73
C GLY A 257 -1.49 20.21 -4.75
N SER A 258 -1.04 19.37 -3.81
CA SER A 258 0.34 18.89 -3.75
C SER A 258 0.65 17.80 -4.79
N ILE A 259 -0.37 17.18 -5.38
CA ILE A 259 -0.18 16.11 -6.37
C ILE A 259 0.42 16.71 -7.64
N PRO A 260 1.53 16.14 -8.17
CA PRO A 260 2.15 16.65 -9.40
C PRO A 260 1.15 16.75 -10.55
N PRO A 261 1.10 17.86 -11.32
CA PRO A 261 0.06 18.06 -12.33
C PRO A 261 -0.15 16.92 -13.33
N PRO A 262 0.90 16.22 -13.82
CA PRO A 262 0.71 15.04 -14.65
C PRO A 262 -0.03 13.91 -13.93
N ILE A 263 0.32 13.63 -12.67
CA ILE A 263 -0.33 12.60 -11.85
C ILE A 263 -1.76 13.02 -11.51
N LYS A 264 -1.98 14.28 -11.15
CA LYS A 264 -3.31 14.82 -10.87
C LYS A 264 -4.23 14.66 -12.08
N HIS A 265 -3.74 14.93 -13.29
CA HIS A 265 -4.49 14.67 -14.52
C HIS A 265 -4.87 13.19 -14.65
N LEU A 266 -3.94 12.27 -14.35
CA LEU A 266 -4.22 10.84 -14.39
C LEU A 266 -5.28 10.41 -13.37
N VAL A 267 -5.18 10.92 -12.14
CA VAL A 267 -6.15 10.69 -11.07
C VAL A 267 -7.53 11.17 -11.48
N ASP A 268 -7.65 12.45 -11.85
CA ASP A 268 -8.94 13.10 -12.15
C ASP A 268 -9.65 12.46 -13.35
N LYS A 269 -8.88 12.01 -14.36
CA LYS A 269 -9.44 11.55 -15.63
C LYS A 269 -9.57 10.04 -15.74
N TYR A 270 -8.74 9.28 -15.03
CA TYR A 270 -8.67 7.83 -15.21
C TYR A 270 -8.70 7.08 -13.88
N PHE A 271 -7.80 7.35 -12.95
CA PHE A 271 -7.64 6.46 -11.79
C PHE A 271 -8.83 6.53 -10.83
N LEU A 272 -9.26 7.73 -10.43
CA LEU A 272 -10.39 7.86 -9.52
C LEU A 272 -11.70 7.38 -10.14
N PRO A 273 -12.06 7.77 -11.39
CA PRO A 273 -13.28 7.25 -11.99
C PRO A 273 -13.23 5.75 -12.28
N ASP A 274 -12.08 5.14 -12.60
CA ASP A 274 -11.97 3.67 -12.72
C ASP A 274 -12.11 3.00 -11.35
N PHE A 275 -11.54 3.60 -10.31
CA PHE A 275 -11.67 3.12 -8.94
C PHE A 275 -13.14 3.06 -8.49
N GLU A 276 -13.90 4.14 -8.70
CA GLU A 276 -15.32 4.20 -8.35
C GLU A 276 -16.18 3.27 -9.21
N ASN A 277 -15.95 3.23 -10.52
CA ASN A 277 -16.78 2.46 -11.47
C ASN A 277 -16.44 0.98 -11.56
N VAL A 278 -15.28 0.56 -11.04
CA VAL A 278 -14.76 -0.81 -11.19
C VAL A 278 -14.31 -1.34 -9.85
N VAL A 279 -13.33 -0.71 -9.22
CA VAL A 279 -12.62 -1.28 -8.06
C VAL A 279 -13.53 -1.40 -6.84
N MET A 280 -14.28 -0.36 -6.51
CA MET A 280 -15.27 -0.39 -5.42
C MET A 280 -16.40 -1.38 -5.71
N ILE A 281 -16.87 -1.45 -6.95
CA ILE A 281 -17.91 -2.42 -7.35
C ILE A 281 -17.40 -3.86 -7.21
N MET A 282 -16.13 -4.12 -7.55
CA MET A 282 -15.53 -5.44 -7.40
C MET A 282 -15.40 -5.84 -5.93
N ARG A 283 -14.95 -4.91 -5.08
CA ARG A 283 -14.91 -5.07 -3.62
C ARG A 283 -16.28 -5.42 -3.07
N ASP A 284 -17.28 -4.61 -3.41
CA ASP A 284 -18.63 -4.68 -2.83
C ASP A 284 -19.50 -5.75 -3.48
N ALA A 285 -19.00 -6.46 -4.50
CA ALA A 285 -19.74 -7.48 -5.26
C ALA A 285 -20.53 -8.48 -4.40
N PRO A 286 -20.01 -8.99 -3.25
CA PRO A 286 -20.78 -9.86 -2.36
C PRO A 286 -22.09 -9.26 -1.84
N THR A 287 -22.17 -7.93 -1.70
CA THR A 287 -23.33 -7.20 -1.18
C THR A 287 -24.38 -6.88 -2.26
N LEU A 288 -24.02 -7.02 -3.54
CA LEU A 288 -24.86 -6.63 -4.66
C LEU A 288 -25.93 -7.69 -4.97
N ALA A 289 -27.14 -7.22 -5.32
CA ALA A 289 -28.27 -8.09 -5.65
C ALA A 289 -28.17 -8.73 -7.06
N SER A 290 -27.44 -8.10 -7.98
CA SER A 290 -27.31 -8.53 -9.38
C SER A 290 -25.91 -8.25 -9.90
N GLU A 291 -25.46 -9.04 -10.88
CA GLU A 291 -24.14 -8.88 -11.48
C GLU A 291 -23.98 -7.48 -12.12
N PRO A 292 -22.96 -6.71 -11.72
CA PRO A 292 -22.77 -5.36 -12.21
C PRO A 292 -22.11 -5.35 -13.60
N LYS A 293 -22.42 -4.31 -14.39
CA LYS A 293 -21.65 -4.01 -15.61
C LYS A 293 -20.49 -3.08 -15.25
N LEU A 294 -19.30 -3.64 -15.13
CA LEU A 294 -18.09 -2.86 -14.87
C LEU A 294 -17.80 -1.95 -16.07
N LYS A 295 -17.66 -0.64 -15.81
CA LYS A 295 -17.39 0.36 -16.85
C LYS A 295 -15.99 0.93 -16.65
N ARG A 296 -15.00 0.28 -17.25
CA ARG A 296 -13.63 0.81 -17.28
C ARG A 296 -13.60 2.16 -17.98
N VAL A 297 -12.81 3.06 -17.44
CA VAL A 297 -12.54 4.34 -18.10
C VAL A 297 -11.60 4.05 -19.27
N PRO A 298 -12.00 4.31 -20.52
CA PRO A 298 -11.12 4.07 -21.65
C PRO A 298 -9.89 4.97 -21.50
N CYS A 299 -8.71 4.36 -21.55
CA CYS A 299 -7.47 5.13 -21.68
C CYS A 299 -7.54 6.00 -22.94
N CYS A 300 -6.77 7.09 -22.95
CA CYS A 300 -6.81 8.17 -23.95
C CYS A 300 -6.63 7.77 -25.43
N GLY A 301 -6.47 6.49 -25.75
CA GLY A 301 -6.42 5.96 -27.12
C GLY A 301 -5.13 6.28 -27.87
N ILE A 302 -4.18 6.96 -27.24
CA ILE A 302 -2.89 7.26 -27.83
C ILE A 302 -1.98 6.04 -27.60
N PRO A 303 -1.34 5.46 -28.65
CA PRO A 303 -0.53 4.24 -28.55
C PRO A 303 0.73 4.36 -27.66
N PHE A 304 1.01 5.55 -27.12
CA PHE A 304 2.06 5.84 -26.14
C PHE A 304 1.53 6.56 -24.89
N CYS A 305 0.21 6.56 -24.69
CA CYS A 305 -0.39 7.06 -23.45
C CYS A 305 0.10 6.13 -22.32
N PHE A 306 0.90 6.65 -21.39
CA PHE A 306 1.36 5.90 -20.22
C PHE A 306 0.24 5.14 -19.49
N PRO A 307 -0.98 5.69 -19.32
CA PRO A 307 -2.13 4.97 -18.74
C PRO A 307 -2.64 3.77 -19.54
N CYS A 308 -2.23 3.61 -20.80
CA CYS A 308 -2.59 2.46 -21.65
C CYS A 308 -1.55 1.33 -21.55
N LEU A 309 -0.35 1.63 -21.03
CA LEU A 309 0.75 0.69 -20.88
C LEU A 309 0.80 0.04 -19.48
N ILE A 310 -0.05 0.49 -18.55
CA ILE A 310 -0.13 0.09 -17.14
C ILE A 310 -1.59 -0.25 -16.82
#